data_AF-A0A2E6ZTE9-F1
#
_entry.id   AF-A0A2E6ZTE9-F1
#
_cell.length_a   1.000
_cell.length_b   1.000
_cell.length_c   1.000
_cell.angle_alpha   90.00
_cell.angle_beta   90.00
_cell.angle_gamma   90.00
#
_symmetry.space_group_name_H-M   'P 1'
#
loop_
_entity.id
_entity.type
_entity.pdbx_description
1 polymer ?
#
loop_
_entity_poly.entity_id
_entity_poly.type
_entity_poly.pdbx_seq_one_letter_code
_entity_poly.pdbx_strand_id
1 'polypeptide(L)'
;MSRPSRRTSLGLLLCLTLCWSAPAWAQPETGPDAADDGGWNFDDQEDNGWGFEDEGETVETWGSLLLDQATDIGLFVGFAALTMVSFFRKSIPLKFVTFGAAILYMGFAKSQLISVVNIYGAMTGNMPVFRYSIAWYLFAGFTIVTTVLWGRLYCGRVCAFGALTQVMDRVVPARLRVEIPDWLEQRATWVKYGLLGATLTYFLTTSDITAYRFVEPFWMFTRQGTAAMWTGLALLLVATVFVRNLYCRFLCPVGAFLGLISKLTVFRIKRWNECSTCKLCEKTCEWGAIRGPEIVMTECVRCDDCERLYADTSRCPHWLILARAKLSRKSAASA
;
A
#
# COMPACT_ATOMS: atom_id res chain seq x y z
N MET A 1 3.17 38.76 -47.44
CA MET A 1 2.89 37.34 -47.74
C MET A 1 3.32 36.53 -46.51
N SER A 2 2.55 35.68 -45.84
CA SER A 2 1.15 35.27 -45.83
C SER A 2 0.93 34.52 -44.51
N ARG A 3 -0.24 34.72 -43.89
CA ARG A 3 -0.68 34.32 -42.54
C ARG A 3 -0.54 32.81 -42.21
N PRO A 4 -0.45 32.41 -40.92
CA PRO A 4 -0.95 31.10 -40.49
C PRO A 4 -2.43 31.20 -40.08
N SER A 5 -3.25 30.29 -40.59
CA SER A 5 -4.70 30.24 -40.39
C SER A 5 -5.08 29.47 -39.14
N ARG A 6 -6.13 29.99 -38.47
CA ARG A 6 -6.97 29.29 -37.50
C ARG A 6 -7.70 28.11 -38.14
N ARG A 7 -7.82 27.00 -37.41
CA ARG A 7 -8.99 26.08 -37.38
C ARG A 7 -8.82 25.08 -36.22
N THR A 8 -9.52 25.32 -35.10
CA THR A 8 -10.74 24.59 -34.64
C THR A 8 -10.40 23.17 -34.17
N SER A 9 -10.24 22.89 -32.88
CA SER A 9 -11.31 22.75 -31.86
C SER A 9 -12.42 21.79 -32.29
N LEU A 10 -12.11 20.49 -32.35
CA LEU A 10 -13.13 19.43 -32.43
C LEU A 10 -12.51 18.12 -31.90
N GLY A 11 -12.74 17.82 -30.62
CA GLY A 11 -12.25 16.59 -29.97
C GLY A 11 -12.79 16.43 -28.56
N LEU A 12 -13.94 17.04 -28.28
CA LEU A 12 -14.54 17.11 -26.94
C LEU A 12 -16.07 17.18 -27.06
N LEU A 13 -16.72 16.18 -27.64
CA LEU A 13 -18.19 16.07 -27.72
C LEU A 13 -18.64 14.68 -28.20
N LEU A 14 -18.19 13.60 -27.55
CA LEU A 14 -18.65 12.24 -27.89
C LEU A 14 -18.68 11.26 -26.71
N CYS A 15 -19.06 11.74 -25.52
CA CYS A 15 -19.32 10.88 -24.34
C CYS A 15 -20.55 11.29 -23.50
N LEU A 16 -21.48 12.09 -24.03
CA LEU A 16 -22.59 12.67 -23.24
C LEU A 16 -24.01 12.34 -23.74
N THR A 17 -24.23 11.25 -24.48
CA THR A 17 -25.57 10.91 -25.00
C THR A 17 -26.04 9.48 -24.75
N LEU A 18 -25.61 8.83 -23.66
CA LEU A 18 -26.13 7.50 -23.27
C LEU A 18 -26.57 7.45 -21.80
N CYS A 19 -27.31 8.46 -21.36
CA CYS A 19 -27.96 8.47 -20.05
C CYS A 19 -29.29 9.21 -20.11
N TRP A 20 -30.22 8.76 -20.96
CA TRP A 20 -31.65 9.10 -20.82
C TRP A 20 -32.52 8.21 -21.71
N SER A 21 -32.97 7.09 -21.13
CA SER A 21 -34.24 6.44 -21.47
C SER A 21 -34.51 5.34 -20.44
N ALA A 22 -35.05 5.73 -19.28
CA ALA A 22 -35.78 4.80 -18.43
C ALA A 22 -37.22 4.71 -18.98
N PRO A 23 -37.76 3.52 -19.27
CA PRO A 23 -39.18 3.41 -19.54
C PRO A 23 -39.96 3.49 -18.23
N ALA A 24 -40.96 4.35 -18.25
CA ALA A 24 -41.94 4.53 -17.19
C ALA A 24 -42.73 3.23 -16.97
N TRP A 25 -42.95 2.95 -15.70
CA TRP A 25 -43.95 2.05 -15.13
C TRP A 25 -45.31 2.21 -15.85
N ALA A 26 -45.69 1.20 -16.64
CA ALA A 26 -47.05 1.05 -17.14
C ALA A 26 -47.81 0.13 -16.18
N GLN A 27 -48.85 0.66 -15.54
CA GLN A 27 -49.83 -0.13 -14.79
C GLN A 27 -50.72 -0.89 -15.80
N PRO A 28 -51.06 -2.17 -15.58
CA PRO A 28 -51.99 -2.87 -16.46
C PRO A 28 -53.43 -2.45 -16.15
N GLU A 29 -54.15 -2.04 -17.18
CA GLU A 29 -55.56 -1.68 -17.13
C GLU A 29 -56.46 -2.92 -17.06
N THR A 30 -57.48 -2.82 -16.22
CA THR A 30 -58.62 -3.75 -16.13
C THR A 30 -59.58 -3.57 -17.30
N GLY A 31 -59.94 -4.66 -17.99
CA GLY A 31 -61.01 -4.70 -18.99
C GLY A 31 -61.55 -6.13 -19.18
N PRO A 32 -62.82 -6.30 -19.61
CA PRO A 32 -63.77 -7.19 -18.94
C PRO A 32 -63.99 -8.57 -19.60
N ASP A 33 -64.42 -9.50 -18.74
CA ASP A 33 -65.36 -10.62 -18.93
C ASP A 33 -65.46 -11.30 -20.31
N ALA A 34 -64.96 -12.54 -20.37
CA ALA A 34 -65.48 -13.57 -21.25
C ALA A 34 -65.55 -14.90 -20.48
N ALA A 35 -66.76 -15.44 -20.41
CA ALA A 35 -67.15 -16.66 -19.73
C ALA A 35 -66.87 -17.91 -20.58
N ASP A 36 -67.02 -19.07 -19.91
CA ASP A 36 -67.12 -20.45 -20.40
C ASP A 36 -65.80 -21.10 -20.87
N ASP A 37 -65.49 -22.37 -20.60
CA ASP A 37 -66.15 -23.48 -19.92
C ASP A 37 -65.20 -24.69 -19.95
N GLY A 38 -65.27 -25.59 -18.95
CA GLY A 38 -64.85 -26.98 -19.13
C GLY A 38 -63.73 -27.51 -18.22
N GLY A 39 -64.13 -28.30 -17.20
CA GLY A 39 -63.44 -29.54 -16.83
C GLY A 39 -62.38 -29.48 -15.73
N TRP A 40 -62.80 -29.62 -14.47
CA TRP A 40 -61.90 -30.03 -13.37
C TRP A 40 -61.68 -31.54 -13.42
N ASN A 41 -60.48 -31.98 -13.80
CA ASN A 41 -60.01 -33.35 -13.59
C ASN A 41 -59.32 -33.44 -12.22
N PHE A 42 -59.76 -34.39 -11.40
CA PHE A 42 -59.48 -34.50 -9.96
C PHE A 42 -58.50 -35.64 -9.63
N ASP A 43 -57.49 -35.90 -10.47
CA ASP A 43 -56.63 -37.11 -10.29
C ASP A 43 -55.11 -36.87 -10.15
N ASP A 44 -54.60 -35.63 -10.10
CA ASP A 44 -53.14 -35.39 -9.94
C ASP A 44 -52.80 -34.51 -8.73
N GLN A 45 -53.39 -34.79 -7.56
CA GLN A 45 -53.06 -34.09 -6.31
C GLN A 45 -52.18 -34.98 -5.40
N GLU A 46 -50.92 -35.18 -5.79
CA GLU A 46 -49.83 -35.56 -4.88
C GLU A 46 -48.97 -34.33 -4.56
N ASP A 47 -49.41 -33.63 -3.51
CA ASP A 47 -48.64 -33.10 -2.38
C ASP A 47 -47.22 -32.51 -2.60
N ASN A 48 -47.18 -31.22 -2.91
CA ASN A 48 -46.25 -30.25 -2.31
C ASN A 48 -46.80 -28.83 -2.50
N GLY A 49 -47.51 -28.34 -1.47
CA GLY A 49 -48.32 -27.13 -1.46
C GLY A 49 -47.62 -25.77 -1.61
N TRP A 50 -46.40 -25.72 -2.14
CA TRP A 50 -45.73 -24.48 -2.52
C TRP A 50 -44.85 -24.75 -3.73
N GLY A 51 -45.29 -24.30 -4.92
CA GLY A 51 -44.56 -24.42 -6.19
C GLY A 51 -43.35 -23.49 -6.28
N PHE A 52 -42.47 -23.53 -5.29
CA PHE A 52 -41.10 -23.09 -5.47
C PHE A 52 -40.38 -24.22 -6.21
N GLU A 53 -39.83 -23.95 -7.38
CA GLU A 53 -38.68 -24.74 -7.82
C GLU A 53 -37.66 -24.64 -6.67
N ASP A 54 -37.26 -25.78 -6.11
CA ASP A 54 -36.09 -25.84 -5.25
C ASP A 54 -34.90 -25.38 -6.09
N GLU A 55 -34.67 -24.06 -6.17
CA GLU A 55 -33.37 -23.47 -6.45
C GLU A 55 -32.48 -24.02 -5.35
N GLY A 56 -31.89 -25.19 -5.61
CA GLY A 56 -31.14 -25.93 -4.62
C GLY A 56 -30.21 -24.98 -3.89
N GLU A 57 -30.37 -24.87 -2.58
CA GLU A 57 -29.38 -24.27 -1.70
C GLU A 57 -28.08 -25.03 -1.96
N THR A 58 -27.30 -24.57 -2.94
CA THR A 58 -25.98 -25.09 -3.21
C THR A 58 -25.17 -24.69 -1.99
N VAL A 59 -25.03 -25.63 -1.05
CA VAL A 59 -24.24 -25.45 0.15
C VAL A 59 -22.87 -24.96 -0.31
N GLU A 60 -22.56 -23.69 -0.06
CA GLU A 60 -21.33 -23.04 -0.53
C GLU A 60 -20.14 -23.89 -0.09
N THR A 61 -19.61 -24.67 -1.01
CA THR A 61 -18.52 -25.60 -0.74
C THR A 61 -17.23 -24.79 -0.81
N TRP A 62 -16.26 -25.05 0.09
CA TRP A 62 -14.96 -24.36 0.08
C TRP A 62 -14.28 -24.29 -1.30
N GLY A 63 -14.56 -25.26 -2.17
CA GLY A 63 -14.10 -25.28 -3.56
C GLY A 63 -14.63 -24.14 -4.43
N SER A 64 -15.91 -23.80 -4.37
CA SER A 64 -16.48 -22.70 -5.17
C SER A 64 -16.02 -21.33 -4.66
N LEU A 65 -15.97 -21.15 -3.34
CA LEU A 65 -15.45 -19.93 -2.70
C LEU A 65 -13.98 -19.67 -3.03
N LEU A 66 -13.15 -20.71 -3.04
CA LEU A 66 -11.75 -20.58 -3.43
C LEU A 66 -11.58 -20.34 -4.93
N LEU A 67 -12.46 -20.88 -5.78
CA LEU A 67 -12.40 -20.65 -7.22
C LEU A 67 -12.68 -19.19 -7.57
N ASP A 68 -13.69 -18.60 -6.92
CA ASP A 68 -14.03 -17.18 -7.12
C ASP A 68 -12.91 -16.25 -6.62
N GLN A 69 -12.19 -16.65 -5.57
CA GLN A 69 -11.07 -15.89 -5.02
C GLN A 69 -9.70 -16.28 -5.60
N ALA A 70 -9.64 -17.28 -6.47
CA ALA A 70 -8.38 -17.86 -6.93
C ALA A 70 -7.50 -16.84 -7.65
N THR A 71 -8.12 -15.98 -8.47
CA THR A 71 -7.40 -14.92 -9.20
C THR A 71 -6.79 -13.90 -8.23
N ASP A 72 -7.51 -13.51 -7.19
CA ASP A 72 -7.06 -12.54 -6.20
C ASP A 72 -5.92 -13.07 -5.34
N ILE A 73 -6.06 -14.32 -4.89
CA ILE A 73 -5.04 -15.03 -4.13
C ILE A 73 -3.80 -15.23 -5.02
N GLY A 74 -3.97 -15.69 -6.26
CA GLY A 74 -2.89 -15.91 -7.21
C GLY A 74 -2.11 -14.64 -7.52
N LEU A 75 -2.80 -13.52 -7.79
CA LEU A 75 -2.18 -12.22 -8.01
C LEU A 75 -1.45 -11.71 -6.76
N PHE A 76 -2.04 -11.88 -5.58
CA PHE A 76 -1.40 -11.51 -4.33
C PHE A 76 -0.12 -12.32 -4.09
N VAL A 77 -0.16 -13.64 -4.25
CA VAL A 77 0.99 -14.54 -4.09
C VAL A 77 2.09 -14.18 -5.08
N GLY A 78 1.73 -13.92 -6.35
CA GLY A 78 2.67 -13.46 -7.37
C GLY A 78 3.36 -12.15 -6.99
N PHE A 79 2.59 -11.17 -6.50
CA PHE A 79 3.12 -9.89 -6.01
C PHE A 79 4.00 -10.05 -4.76
N ALA A 80 3.61 -10.89 -3.80
CA ALA A 80 4.39 -11.20 -2.61
C ALA A 80 5.71 -11.89 -2.97
N ALA A 81 5.69 -12.83 -3.92
CA ALA A 81 6.88 -13.49 -4.45
C ALA A 81 7.81 -12.49 -5.15
N LEU A 82 7.27 -11.63 -6.02
CA LEU A 82 8.03 -10.54 -6.65
C LEU A 82 8.69 -9.64 -5.61
N THR A 83 7.96 -9.27 -4.56
CA THR A 83 8.46 -8.46 -3.45
C THR A 83 9.62 -9.15 -2.74
N MET A 84 9.48 -10.43 -2.41
CA MET A 84 10.53 -11.21 -1.74
C MET A 84 11.77 -11.36 -2.62
N VAL A 85 11.61 -11.71 -3.90
CA VAL A 85 12.73 -11.79 -4.85
C VAL A 85 13.44 -10.44 -4.95
N SER A 86 12.68 -9.36 -5.06
CA SER A 86 13.20 -7.99 -5.14
C SER A 86 13.93 -7.54 -3.87
N PHE A 87 13.48 -7.99 -2.70
CA PHE A 87 14.12 -7.76 -1.40
C PHE A 87 15.43 -8.55 -1.25
N PHE A 88 15.42 -9.86 -1.50
CA PHE A 88 16.61 -10.71 -1.32
C PHE A 88 17.69 -10.46 -2.38
N ARG A 89 17.30 -10.22 -3.64
CA ARG A 89 18.26 -9.89 -4.71
C ARG A 89 18.88 -8.50 -4.53
N LYS A 90 18.28 -7.64 -3.70
CA LYS A 90 18.73 -6.25 -3.45
C LYS A 90 19.06 -5.48 -4.75
N SER A 91 18.33 -5.76 -5.81
CA SER A 91 18.59 -5.20 -7.14
C SER A 91 17.80 -3.91 -7.35
N ILE A 92 18.45 -2.90 -7.96
CA ILE A 92 17.84 -1.61 -8.28
C ILE A 92 16.67 -1.75 -9.26
N PRO A 93 16.82 -2.38 -10.45
CA PRO A 93 15.70 -2.53 -11.38
C PRO A 93 14.53 -3.30 -10.76
N LEU A 94 14.79 -4.41 -10.04
CA LEU A 94 13.72 -5.16 -9.39
C LEU A 94 12.98 -4.32 -8.35
N LYS A 95 13.67 -3.42 -7.62
CA LYS A 95 13.03 -2.50 -6.67
C LYS A 95 12.02 -1.60 -7.36
N PHE A 96 12.38 -1.01 -8.50
CA PHE A 96 11.47 -0.15 -9.24
C PHE A 96 10.33 -0.92 -9.93
N VAL A 97 10.58 -2.14 -10.41
CA VAL A 97 9.51 -3.03 -10.91
C VAL A 97 8.50 -3.34 -9.80
N THR A 98 8.97 -3.68 -8.60
CA THR A 98 8.09 -3.88 -7.43
C THR A 98 7.33 -2.62 -7.05
N PHE A 99 7.93 -1.42 -7.16
CA PHE A 99 7.23 -0.16 -6.91
C PHE A 99 6.12 0.11 -7.93
N GLY A 100 6.38 -0.12 -9.21
CA GLY A 100 5.35 -0.04 -10.24
C GLY A 100 4.19 -0.99 -9.95
N ALA A 101 4.52 -2.25 -9.60
CA ALA A 101 3.52 -3.23 -9.20
C ALA A 101 2.74 -2.79 -7.94
N ALA A 102 3.42 -2.29 -6.90
CA ALA A 102 2.76 -1.84 -5.68
C ALA A 102 1.78 -0.67 -5.95
N ILE A 103 2.17 0.31 -6.77
CA ILE A 103 1.34 1.46 -7.10
C ILE A 103 0.13 1.04 -7.94
N LEU A 104 0.35 0.26 -9.00
CA LEU A 104 -0.71 -0.11 -9.95
C LEU A 104 -1.64 -1.20 -9.38
N TYR A 105 -1.08 -2.26 -8.82
CA TYR A 105 -1.84 -3.40 -8.30
C TYR A 105 -2.44 -3.10 -6.92
N MET A 106 -1.61 -2.83 -5.91
CA MET A 106 -2.11 -2.61 -4.54
C MET A 106 -2.79 -1.25 -4.37
N GLY A 107 -2.30 -0.21 -5.05
CA GLY A 107 -2.92 1.10 -5.07
C GLY A 107 -4.20 1.11 -5.92
N PHE A 108 -4.05 1.18 -7.25
CA PHE A 108 -5.20 1.44 -8.13
C PHE A 108 -6.11 0.24 -8.38
N ALA A 109 -5.59 -0.99 -8.53
CA ALA A 109 -6.43 -2.15 -8.89
C ALA A 109 -7.19 -2.72 -7.68
N LYS A 110 -6.49 -2.96 -6.56
CA LYS A 110 -7.09 -3.52 -5.34
C LYS A 110 -7.52 -2.47 -4.33
N SER A 111 -6.81 -1.34 -4.24
CA SER A 111 -7.04 -0.31 -3.21
C SER A 111 -7.07 -0.86 -1.78
N GLN A 112 -6.40 -1.99 -1.54
CA GLN A 112 -6.30 -2.64 -0.24
C GLN A 112 -4.94 -2.34 0.38
N LEU A 113 -4.89 -1.27 1.15
CA LEU A 113 -3.76 -0.95 2.01
C LEU A 113 -4.09 -1.32 3.46
N ILE A 114 -3.06 -1.61 4.26
CA ILE A 114 -3.26 -1.75 5.70
C ILE A 114 -3.53 -0.35 6.25
N SER A 115 -4.78 -0.11 6.63
CA SER A 115 -5.28 1.11 7.26
C SER A 115 -5.34 0.94 8.77
N VAL A 116 -5.37 2.05 9.50
CA VAL A 116 -5.72 2.12 10.91
C VAL A 116 -7.00 1.34 11.25
N VAL A 117 -8.01 1.38 10.38
CA VAL A 117 -9.28 0.66 10.58
C VAL A 117 -9.06 -0.86 10.65
N ASN A 118 -8.13 -1.39 9.84
CA ASN A 118 -7.79 -2.81 9.84
C ASN A 118 -7.10 -3.22 11.15
N ILE A 119 -6.28 -2.34 11.72
CA ILE A 119 -5.60 -2.57 13.00
C ILE A 119 -6.62 -2.57 14.15
N TYR A 120 -7.58 -1.63 14.13
CA TYR A 120 -8.61 -1.55 15.17
C TYR A 120 -9.65 -2.65 15.06
N GLY A 121 -10.13 -2.99 13.86
CA GLY A 121 -11.02 -4.14 13.65
C GLY A 121 -10.41 -5.45 14.13
N ALA A 122 -9.09 -5.61 13.95
CA ALA A 122 -8.37 -6.74 14.52
C ALA A 122 -8.31 -6.74 16.06
N MET A 123 -8.22 -5.55 16.68
CA MET A 123 -8.16 -5.40 18.13
C MET A 123 -9.53 -5.61 18.81
N THR A 124 -10.62 -5.20 18.17
CA THR A 124 -11.99 -5.32 18.71
C THR A 124 -12.70 -6.60 18.31
N GLY A 125 -12.05 -7.50 17.57
CA GLY A 125 -12.65 -8.75 17.08
C GLY A 125 -13.68 -8.56 15.97
N ASN A 126 -13.86 -7.34 15.45
CA ASN A 126 -14.70 -7.04 14.29
C ASN A 126 -13.87 -7.21 13.01
N MET A 127 -13.43 -8.46 12.79
CA MET A 127 -12.70 -8.85 11.59
C MET A 127 -13.69 -9.30 10.51
N PRO A 128 -13.41 -9.03 9.22
CA PRO A 128 -14.25 -9.51 8.13
C PRO A 128 -14.35 -11.05 8.14
N VAL A 129 -15.48 -11.59 7.69
CA VAL A 129 -15.71 -13.04 7.72
C VAL A 129 -14.60 -13.77 6.95
N PHE A 130 -13.88 -14.66 7.66
CA PHE A 130 -12.67 -15.33 7.16
C PHE A 130 -12.86 -15.98 5.78
N ARG A 131 -14.00 -16.65 5.59
CA ARG A 131 -14.34 -17.38 4.36
C ARG A 131 -14.34 -16.49 3.11
N TYR A 132 -14.75 -15.23 3.24
CA TYR A 132 -14.87 -14.31 2.13
C TYR A 132 -13.70 -13.32 2.03
N SER A 133 -12.69 -13.40 2.89
CA SER A 133 -11.60 -12.40 2.96
C SER A 133 -10.20 -13.01 3.02
N ILE A 134 -10.02 -14.22 2.46
CA ILE A 134 -8.75 -14.97 2.52
C ILE A 134 -7.57 -14.14 2.01
N ALA A 135 -7.73 -13.42 0.88
CA ALA A 135 -6.68 -12.58 0.32
C ALA A 135 -6.20 -11.48 1.29
N TRP A 136 -7.12 -10.87 2.05
CA TRP A 136 -6.79 -9.86 3.05
C TRP A 136 -6.02 -10.47 4.23
N TYR A 137 -6.43 -11.65 4.71
CA TYR A 137 -5.72 -12.35 5.77
C TYR A 137 -4.31 -12.78 5.35
N LEU A 138 -4.16 -13.26 4.11
CA LEU A 138 -2.84 -13.57 3.53
C LEU A 138 -1.95 -12.31 3.49
N PHE A 139 -2.53 -11.16 3.11
CA PHE A 139 -1.80 -9.90 3.08
C PHE A 139 -1.41 -9.37 4.47
N ALA A 140 -2.34 -9.42 5.42
CA ALA A 140 -2.09 -9.04 6.81
C ALA A 140 -1.03 -9.95 7.44
N GLY A 141 -1.17 -11.27 7.28
CA GLY A 141 -0.22 -12.27 7.75
C GLY A 141 1.16 -12.08 7.13
N PHE A 142 1.25 -11.92 5.81
CA PHE A 142 2.50 -11.59 5.11
C PHE A 142 3.15 -10.33 5.68
N THR A 143 2.36 -9.28 5.92
CA THR A 143 2.89 -8.02 6.47
C THR A 143 3.41 -8.19 7.89
N ILE A 144 2.68 -8.87 8.78
CA ILE A 144 3.11 -9.08 10.16
C ILE A 144 4.36 -9.96 10.21
N VAL A 145 4.36 -11.09 9.50
CA VAL A 145 5.49 -12.03 9.45
C VAL A 145 6.74 -11.33 8.93
N THR A 146 6.64 -10.63 7.79
CA THR A 146 7.79 -9.90 7.24
C THR A 146 8.23 -8.75 8.15
N THR A 147 7.30 -8.11 8.86
CA THR A 147 7.60 -7.05 9.82
C THR A 147 8.37 -7.56 11.03
N VAL A 148 8.01 -8.72 11.56
CA VAL A 148 8.72 -9.35 12.70
C VAL A 148 10.06 -9.93 12.26
N LEU A 149 10.18 -10.44 11.04
CA LEU A 149 11.45 -11.02 10.58
C LEU A 149 12.47 -9.93 10.20
N TRP A 150 12.11 -8.99 9.32
CA TRP A 150 13.06 -8.02 8.75
C TRP A 150 12.79 -6.56 9.16
N GLY A 151 11.70 -6.27 9.86
CA GLY A 151 11.27 -4.89 10.13
C GLY A 151 10.31 -4.43 9.06
N ARG A 152 10.08 -3.12 8.93
CA ARG A 152 8.98 -2.55 8.13
C ARG A 152 9.14 -2.63 6.60
N LEU A 153 9.41 -3.83 6.09
CA LEU A 153 9.47 -4.19 4.67
C LEU A 153 8.18 -3.82 3.93
N TYR A 154 7.03 -3.89 4.62
CA TYR A 154 5.77 -3.42 4.08
C TYR A 154 5.85 -1.96 3.60
N CYS A 155 6.27 -1.04 4.47
CA CYS A 155 6.42 0.37 4.12
C CYS A 155 7.48 0.60 3.03
N GLY A 156 8.55 -0.22 3.03
CA GLY A 156 9.65 -0.10 2.09
C GLY A 156 9.36 -0.61 0.68
N ARG A 157 8.61 -1.72 0.53
CA ARG A 157 8.45 -2.43 -0.77
C ARG A 157 7.02 -2.70 -1.20
N VAL A 158 6.06 -2.75 -0.27
CA VAL A 158 4.69 -3.26 -0.52
C VAL A 158 3.67 -2.13 -0.57
N CYS A 159 3.80 -1.15 0.32
CA CYS A 159 2.89 -0.03 0.44
C CYS A 159 2.97 0.87 -0.80
N ALA A 160 1.84 1.04 -1.50
CA ALA A 160 1.76 1.86 -2.71
C ALA A 160 2.17 3.32 -2.45
N PHE A 161 1.76 3.89 -1.32
CA PHE A 161 2.12 5.27 -0.97
C PHE A 161 3.62 5.41 -0.63
N GLY A 162 4.20 4.45 0.10
CA GLY A 162 5.64 4.43 0.37
C GLY A 162 6.50 4.19 -0.88
N ALA A 163 6.00 3.39 -1.83
CA ALA A 163 6.62 3.22 -3.14
C ALA A 163 6.56 4.54 -3.95
N LEU A 164 5.42 5.22 -3.95
CA LEU A 164 5.25 6.52 -4.62
C LEU A 164 6.25 7.55 -4.09
N THR A 165 6.40 7.71 -2.78
CA THR A 165 7.32 8.72 -2.23
C THR A 165 8.79 8.39 -2.49
N GLN A 166 9.18 7.12 -2.50
CA GLN A 166 10.53 6.69 -2.90
C GLN A 166 10.80 6.92 -4.40
N VAL A 167 9.81 6.66 -5.27
CA VAL A 167 9.91 7.00 -6.70
C VAL A 167 10.03 8.51 -6.88
N MET A 168 9.27 9.32 -6.12
CA MET A 168 9.41 10.77 -6.11
C MET A 168 10.81 11.22 -5.68
N ASP A 169 11.46 10.55 -4.72
CA ASP A 169 12.85 10.89 -4.35
C ASP A 169 13.83 10.73 -5.49
N ARG A 170 13.62 9.72 -6.35
CA ARG A 170 14.48 9.49 -7.52
C ARG A 170 14.26 10.51 -8.64
N VAL A 171 13.06 11.09 -8.75
CA VAL A 171 12.67 12.04 -9.80
C VAL A 171 13.00 13.49 -9.41
N VAL A 172 12.81 13.84 -8.14
CA VAL A 172 13.03 15.21 -7.65
C VAL A 172 14.53 15.50 -7.49
N PRO A 173 15.04 16.60 -8.07
CA PRO A 173 16.44 17.00 -7.92
C PRO A 173 16.85 17.25 -6.47
N ALA A 174 18.05 16.81 -6.08
CA ALA A 174 18.60 16.99 -4.74
C ALA A 174 18.68 18.48 -4.30
N ARG A 175 18.81 19.42 -5.24
CA ARG A 175 18.85 20.87 -4.95
C ARG A 175 17.57 21.45 -4.37
N LEU A 176 16.42 20.79 -4.58
CA LEU A 176 15.13 21.22 -4.02
C LEU A 176 14.88 20.62 -2.63
N ARG A 177 15.73 19.67 -2.20
CA ARG A 177 15.58 18.96 -0.94
C ARG A 177 16.12 19.80 0.20
N VAL A 178 15.34 19.91 1.26
CA VAL A 178 15.72 20.55 2.51
C VAL A 178 16.01 19.46 3.54
N GLU A 179 17.25 19.44 4.05
CA GLU A 179 17.65 18.57 5.15
C GLU A 179 17.17 19.19 6.47
N ILE A 180 16.41 18.43 7.25
CA ILE A 180 15.90 18.86 8.55
C ILE A 180 16.98 18.56 9.60
N PRO A 181 17.26 19.47 10.55
CA PRO A 181 18.21 19.19 11.61
C PRO A 181 17.70 18.05 12.52
N ASP A 182 18.63 17.19 12.97
CA ASP A 182 18.33 15.95 13.71
C ASP A 182 17.41 16.15 14.91
N TRP A 183 17.55 17.27 15.63
CA TRP A 183 16.74 17.56 16.81
C TRP A 183 15.25 17.76 16.47
N LEU A 184 14.97 18.42 15.34
CA LEU A 184 13.61 18.72 14.90
C LEU A 184 12.98 17.47 14.31
N GLU A 185 13.76 16.70 13.55
CA GLU A 185 13.36 15.41 13.04
C GLU A 185 12.94 14.45 14.16
N GLN A 186 13.73 14.34 15.22
CA GLN A 186 13.42 13.47 16.35
C GLN A 186 12.11 13.86 17.03
N ARG A 187 11.86 15.16 17.21
CA ARG A 187 10.59 15.67 17.78
C ARG A 187 9.41 15.45 16.82
N ALA A 188 9.58 15.77 15.54
CA ALA A 188 8.53 15.59 14.53
C ALA A 188 8.14 14.12 14.36
N THR A 189 9.08 13.20 14.57
CA THR A 189 8.82 11.75 14.53
C THR A 189 7.84 11.30 15.64
N TRP A 190 7.74 12.03 16.75
CA TRP A 190 6.73 11.73 17.77
C TRP A 190 5.31 12.09 17.33
N VAL A 191 5.14 12.97 16.33
CA VAL A 191 3.82 13.40 15.83
C VAL A 191 3.01 12.21 15.32
N LYS A 192 3.58 11.28 14.55
CA LYS A 192 2.86 10.08 14.10
C LYS A 192 2.44 9.16 15.24
N TYR A 193 3.17 9.13 16.36
CA TYR A 193 2.79 8.36 17.55
C TYR A 193 1.67 9.06 18.33
N GLY A 194 1.75 10.39 18.44
CA GLY A 194 0.66 11.20 18.97
C GLY A 194 -0.61 11.04 18.14
N LEU A 195 -0.49 11.04 16.80
CA LEU A 195 -1.60 10.82 15.89
C LEU A 195 -2.18 9.43 16.03
N LEU A 196 -1.33 8.38 16.10
CA LEU A 196 -1.78 7.00 16.37
C LEU A 196 -2.55 6.89 17.70
N GLY A 197 -2.09 7.59 18.74
CA GLY A 197 -2.79 7.65 20.03
C GLY A 197 -4.13 8.38 19.92
N ALA A 198 -4.15 9.54 19.27
CA ALA A 198 -5.36 10.33 19.07
C ALA A 198 -6.41 9.57 18.23
N THR A 199 -5.99 8.90 17.15
CA THR A 199 -6.86 8.07 16.33
C THR A 199 -7.41 6.89 17.12
N LEU A 200 -6.62 6.29 18.01
CA LEU A 200 -7.07 5.21 18.87
C LEU A 200 -8.09 5.70 19.90
N THR A 201 -7.83 6.81 20.57
CA THR A 201 -8.76 7.41 21.54
C THR A 201 -10.08 7.82 20.87
N TYR A 202 -10.03 8.39 19.66
CA TYR A 202 -11.22 8.72 18.89
C TYR A 202 -12.05 7.48 18.55
N PHE A 203 -11.40 6.39 18.11
CA PHE A 203 -12.06 5.11 17.86
C PHE A 203 -12.80 4.61 19.09
N LEU A 204 -12.11 4.55 20.23
CA LEU A 204 -12.65 3.98 21.47
C LEU A 204 -13.80 4.82 22.06
N THR A 205 -13.88 6.11 21.74
CA THR A 205 -14.92 7.02 22.24
C THR A 205 -16.14 7.10 21.34
N THR A 206 -15.93 7.15 20.02
CA THR A 206 -17.01 7.44 19.06
C THR A 206 -17.41 6.21 18.25
N SER A 207 -16.52 5.22 18.12
CA SER A 207 -16.67 4.07 17.19
C SER A 207 -16.88 4.46 15.72
N ASP A 208 -16.73 5.74 15.38
CA ASP A 208 -16.88 6.27 14.03
C ASP A 208 -15.61 6.05 13.20
N ILE A 209 -15.81 5.56 11.97
CA ILE A 209 -14.72 5.29 11.02
C ILE A 209 -14.47 6.43 10.01
N THR A 210 -15.34 7.43 9.99
CA THR A 210 -15.33 8.50 8.97
C THR A 210 -14.12 9.43 9.12
N ALA A 211 -13.68 9.70 10.36
CA ALA A 211 -12.55 10.58 10.63
C ALA A 211 -11.21 10.05 10.05
N TYR A 212 -11.02 8.72 9.93
CA TYR A 212 -9.79 8.14 9.39
C TYR A 212 -9.53 8.52 7.95
N ARG A 213 -10.58 8.83 7.19
CA ARG A 213 -10.48 9.25 5.79
C ARG A 213 -9.70 10.56 5.62
N PHE A 214 -9.66 11.41 6.63
CA PHE A 214 -8.88 12.66 6.62
C PHE A 214 -7.43 12.43 7.05
N VAL A 215 -7.18 11.45 7.91
CA VAL A 215 -5.85 11.13 8.42
C VAL A 215 -5.03 10.40 7.37
N GLU A 216 -5.66 9.48 6.63
CA GLU A 216 -4.98 8.61 5.69
C GLU A 216 -5.26 9.03 4.23
N PRO A 217 -4.26 9.47 3.45
CA PRO A 217 -4.43 9.88 2.05
C PRO A 217 -4.64 8.69 1.10
N PHE A 218 -5.02 7.51 1.59
CA PHE A 218 -5.18 6.28 0.80
C PHE A 218 -6.37 6.36 -0.17
N TRP A 219 -7.37 7.18 0.15
CA TRP A 219 -8.52 7.46 -0.72
C TRP A 219 -8.10 8.06 -2.08
N MET A 220 -6.87 8.56 -2.22
CA MET A 220 -6.34 9.02 -3.50
C MET A 220 -6.32 7.92 -4.58
N PHE A 221 -6.10 6.66 -4.17
CA PHE A 221 -6.05 5.52 -5.09
C PHE A 221 -7.44 5.08 -5.55
N THR A 222 -8.44 5.18 -4.67
CA THR A 222 -9.85 4.93 -5.03
C THR A 222 -10.47 6.10 -5.80
N ARG A 223 -9.78 7.25 -5.89
CA ARG A 223 -10.25 8.52 -6.48
C ARG A 223 -11.52 9.07 -5.83
N GLN A 224 -11.85 8.61 -4.63
CA GLN A 224 -13.02 9.06 -3.90
C GLN A 224 -12.60 10.13 -2.89
N GLY A 225 -12.59 11.40 -3.28
CA GLY A 225 -12.23 12.49 -2.39
C GLY A 225 -12.96 13.78 -2.72
N THR A 226 -13.23 14.58 -1.70
CA THR A 226 -13.78 15.94 -1.88
C THR A 226 -12.69 16.90 -2.35
N ALA A 227 -13.08 18.07 -2.87
CA ALA A 227 -12.11 19.09 -3.30
C ALA A 227 -11.14 19.51 -2.18
N ALA A 228 -11.62 19.59 -0.93
CA ALA A 228 -10.80 19.87 0.24
C ALA A 228 -9.73 18.78 0.50
N MET A 229 -10.10 17.51 0.28
CA MET A 229 -9.16 16.40 0.46
C MET A 229 -8.08 16.40 -0.64
N TRP A 230 -8.47 16.65 -1.90
CA TRP A 230 -7.53 16.77 -3.02
C TRP A 230 -6.56 17.95 -2.87
N THR A 231 -7.04 19.09 -2.39
CA THR A 231 -6.17 20.24 -2.10
C THR A 231 -5.19 19.94 -0.97
N GLY A 232 -5.65 19.28 0.11
CA GLY A 232 -4.77 18.82 1.20
C GLY A 232 -3.71 17.82 0.73
N LEU A 233 -4.11 16.84 -0.10
CA LEU A 233 -3.17 15.88 -0.70
C LEU A 233 -2.14 16.58 -1.60
N ALA A 234 -2.57 17.50 -2.45
CA ALA A 234 -1.67 18.25 -3.32
C ALA A 234 -0.64 19.04 -2.50
N LEU A 235 -1.09 19.73 -1.44
CA LEU A 235 -0.20 20.44 -0.52
C LEU A 235 0.82 19.49 0.13
N LEU A 236 0.36 18.32 0.58
CA LEU A 236 1.20 17.31 1.19
C LEU A 236 2.24 16.73 0.21
N LEU A 237 1.85 16.49 -1.04
CA LEU A 237 2.76 16.01 -2.08
C LEU A 237 3.78 17.08 -2.46
N VAL A 238 3.36 18.35 -2.55
CA VAL A 238 4.27 19.49 -2.76
C VAL A 238 5.24 19.63 -1.59
N ALA A 239 4.76 19.53 -0.35
CA ALA A 239 5.63 19.53 0.83
C ALA A 239 6.61 18.34 0.81
N THR A 240 6.19 17.20 0.26
CA THR A 240 7.05 16.01 0.07
C THR A 240 8.14 16.23 -0.98
N VAL A 241 8.03 17.24 -1.86
CA VAL A 241 9.12 17.63 -2.78
C VAL A 241 10.28 18.26 -2.00
N PHE A 242 9.98 19.11 -1.01
CA PHE A 242 11.00 19.76 -0.19
C PHE A 242 11.54 18.81 0.89
N VAL A 243 10.64 18.12 1.60
CA VAL A 243 10.99 17.19 2.68
C VAL A 243 10.74 15.76 2.26
N ARG A 244 11.78 14.93 2.27
CA ARG A 244 11.69 13.52 1.87
C ARG A 244 10.67 12.77 2.73
N ASN A 245 9.80 12.01 2.06
CA ASN A 245 8.87 11.07 2.68
C ASN A 245 8.01 11.67 3.81
N LEU A 246 7.65 12.96 3.73
CA LEU A 246 7.06 13.74 4.82
C LEU A 246 5.92 13.01 5.55
N TYR A 247 4.91 12.53 4.81
CA TYR A 247 3.76 11.83 5.39
C TYR A 247 4.16 10.51 6.07
N CYS A 248 4.88 9.64 5.35
CA CYS A 248 5.30 8.35 5.87
C CYS A 248 6.23 8.47 7.09
N ARG A 249 6.98 9.56 7.18
CA ARG A 249 7.97 9.82 8.24
C ARG A 249 7.33 10.43 9.49
N PHE A 250 6.41 11.40 9.34
CA PHE A 250 5.90 12.18 10.48
C PHE A 250 4.39 12.08 10.73
N LEU A 251 3.58 11.67 9.75
CA LEU A 251 2.12 11.69 9.87
C LEU A 251 1.48 10.31 9.76
N CYS A 252 2.16 9.27 9.29
CA CYS A 252 1.53 7.97 9.01
C CYS A 252 1.31 7.14 10.30
N PRO A 253 0.05 6.95 10.77
CA PRO A 253 -0.23 6.19 11.98
C PRO A 253 0.05 4.69 11.82
N VAL A 254 -0.23 4.12 10.63
CA VAL A 254 0.10 2.72 10.31
C VAL A 254 1.62 2.48 10.38
N GLY A 255 2.41 3.45 9.89
CA GLY A 255 3.86 3.41 9.96
C GLY A 255 4.38 3.49 11.39
N ALA A 256 3.69 4.22 12.28
CA ALA A 256 3.98 4.25 13.71
C ALA A 256 3.70 2.90 14.37
N PHE A 257 2.54 2.29 14.09
CA PHE A 257 2.15 0.98 14.64
C PHE A 257 3.13 -0.13 14.20
N LEU A 258 3.39 -0.25 12.90
CA LEU A 258 4.40 -1.19 12.39
C LEU A 258 5.80 -0.86 12.93
N GLY A 259 6.06 0.40 13.27
CA GLY A 259 7.31 0.86 13.86
C GLY A 259 7.52 0.27 15.24
N LEU A 260 6.45 0.19 16.05
CA LEU A 260 6.48 -0.47 17.35
C LEU A 260 6.73 -1.96 17.21
N ILE A 261 6.04 -2.63 16.27
CA ILE A 261 6.24 -4.06 15.98
C ILE A 261 7.69 -4.32 15.53
N SER A 262 8.27 -3.41 14.76
CA SER A 262 9.64 -3.56 14.26
C SER A 262 10.74 -3.48 15.33
N LYS A 263 10.41 -3.21 16.60
CA LYS A 263 11.36 -3.40 17.70
C LYS A 263 11.66 -4.88 17.96
N LEU A 264 10.72 -5.77 17.62
CA LEU A 264 10.83 -7.21 17.79
C LEU A 264 11.59 -7.90 16.65
N THR A 265 12.25 -7.15 15.77
CA THR A 265 12.86 -7.71 14.56
C THR A 265 14.00 -8.66 14.85
N VAL A 266 13.95 -9.82 14.21
CA VAL A 266 14.99 -10.85 14.32
C VAL A 266 16.23 -10.49 13.49
N PHE A 267 16.05 -10.13 12.21
CA PHE A 267 17.14 -9.88 11.28
C PHE A 267 17.57 -8.41 11.21
N ARG A 268 18.47 -8.04 12.12
CA ARG A 268 19.07 -6.69 12.16
C ARG A 268 20.05 -6.45 11.01
N ILE A 269 20.19 -5.18 10.63
CA ILE A 269 21.19 -4.72 9.64
C ILE A 269 22.57 -4.82 10.27
N LYS A 270 23.51 -5.45 9.58
CA LYS A 270 24.91 -5.55 10.01
C LYS A 270 25.64 -4.23 9.75
N ARG A 271 26.56 -3.89 10.65
CA ARG A 271 27.46 -2.73 10.56
C ARG A 271 28.87 -3.17 10.94
N TRP A 272 29.86 -2.58 10.28
CA TRP A 272 31.26 -2.73 10.66
C TRP A 272 31.62 -1.76 11.79
N ASN A 273 32.73 -2.00 12.48
CA ASN A 273 33.20 -1.11 13.55
C ASN A 273 33.62 0.27 13.02
N GLU A 274 34.14 0.32 11.79
CA GLU A 274 34.53 1.57 11.11
C GLU A 274 33.31 2.44 10.71
N CYS A 275 32.08 1.88 10.75
CA CYS A 275 30.86 2.62 10.49
C CYS A 275 30.56 3.69 11.56
N SER A 276 31.25 3.68 12.70
CA SER A 276 31.17 4.74 13.71
C SER A 276 31.65 6.10 13.20
N THR A 277 32.65 6.11 12.32
CA THR A 277 33.21 7.33 11.73
C THR A 277 32.65 7.59 10.32
N CYS A 278 32.33 6.52 9.57
CA CYS A 278 31.77 6.63 8.23
C CYS A 278 30.28 6.99 8.24
N LYS A 279 29.95 8.19 7.75
CA LYS A 279 28.56 8.68 7.62
C LYS A 279 27.91 8.41 6.26
N LEU A 280 28.48 7.51 5.44
CA LEU A 280 28.00 7.30 4.07
C LEU A 280 26.55 6.75 4.04
N CYS A 281 26.24 5.76 4.87
CA CYS A 281 24.89 5.19 4.97
C CYS A 281 23.89 6.16 5.64
N GLU A 282 24.35 7.01 6.57
CA GLU A 282 23.56 8.07 7.21
C GLU A 282 23.08 9.08 6.16
N LYS A 283 24.00 9.63 5.35
CA LYS A 283 23.67 10.58 4.29
C LYS A 283 22.82 10.00 3.16
N THR A 284 22.94 8.70 2.91
CA THR A 284 22.15 8.01 1.86
C THR A 284 20.73 7.66 2.34
N CYS A 285 20.46 7.68 3.64
CA CYS A 285 19.17 7.28 4.18
C CYS A 285 18.09 8.34 3.92
N GLU A 286 17.21 8.08 2.95
CA GLU A 286 16.06 8.95 2.62
C GLU A 286 15.04 9.10 3.76
N TRP A 287 15.14 8.25 4.78
CA TRP A 287 14.21 8.16 5.92
C TRP A 287 14.78 8.78 7.21
N GLY A 288 16.08 9.08 7.25
CA GLY A 288 16.79 9.53 8.47
C GLY A 288 16.82 8.52 9.62
N ALA A 289 16.65 7.23 9.31
CA ALA A 289 16.63 6.18 10.33
C ALA A 289 18.02 5.84 10.92
N ILE A 290 19.09 6.40 10.36
CA ILE A 290 20.47 6.08 10.72
C ILE A 290 21.09 7.27 11.45
N ARG A 291 21.66 7.03 12.64
CA ARG A 291 22.37 8.03 13.45
C ARG A 291 23.75 7.50 13.81
N GLY A 292 24.76 7.89 13.04
CA GLY A 292 26.11 7.33 13.14
C GLY A 292 26.11 5.79 13.04
N PRO A 293 26.56 5.08 14.10
CA PRO A 293 26.57 3.62 14.11
C PRO A 293 25.17 3.00 14.34
N GLU A 294 24.24 3.73 14.96
CA GLU A 294 22.95 3.20 15.36
C GLU A 294 21.90 3.30 14.25
N ILE A 295 21.04 2.29 14.15
CA ILE A 295 19.88 2.29 13.27
C ILE A 295 18.63 2.23 14.13
N VAL A 296 17.81 3.26 14.03
CA VAL A 296 16.56 3.34 14.77
C VAL A 296 15.51 2.54 14.04
N MET A 297 15.25 1.34 14.54
CA MET A 297 14.40 0.35 13.87
C MET A 297 12.96 0.85 13.68
N THR A 298 12.45 1.64 14.62
CA THR A 298 11.12 2.26 14.53
C THR A 298 11.00 3.28 13.39
N GLU A 299 12.13 3.76 12.85
CA GLU A 299 12.22 4.71 11.73
C GLU A 299 12.75 4.09 10.44
N CYS A 300 13.44 2.95 10.52
CA CYS A 300 13.86 2.20 9.34
C CYS A 300 12.66 1.53 8.64
N VAL A 301 12.47 1.79 7.34
CA VAL A 301 11.46 1.10 6.51
C VAL A 301 12.04 -0.08 5.73
N ARG A 302 13.28 -0.47 6.02
CA ARG A 302 13.96 -1.58 5.33
C ARG A 302 14.00 -1.44 3.79
N CYS A 303 14.25 -0.23 3.28
CA CYS A 303 14.37 0.09 1.84
C CYS A 303 15.66 -0.43 1.16
N ASP A 304 16.48 -1.20 1.88
CA ASP A 304 17.72 -1.88 1.46
C ASP A 304 18.84 -1.05 0.80
N ASP A 305 18.70 0.27 0.67
CA ASP A 305 19.73 1.13 0.05
C ASP A 305 21.05 1.13 0.83
N CYS A 306 20.99 1.20 2.16
CA CYS A 306 22.17 1.13 3.01
C CYS A 306 22.83 -0.27 2.98
N GLU A 307 22.06 -1.34 2.78
CA GLU A 307 22.61 -2.69 2.67
C GLU A 307 23.29 -2.94 1.33
N ARG A 308 22.75 -2.38 0.25
CA ARG A 308 23.40 -2.39 -1.07
C ARG A 308 24.75 -1.67 -0.99
N LEU A 309 24.76 -0.51 -0.34
CA LEU A 309 25.98 0.28 -0.16
C LEU A 309 27.01 -0.41 0.74
N TYR A 310 26.55 -1.10 1.78
CA TYR A 310 27.38 -1.94 2.65
C TYR A 310 28.05 -3.09 1.88
N ALA A 311 27.33 -3.72 0.94
CA ALA A 311 27.81 -4.83 0.13
C ALA A 311 28.66 -4.40 -1.08
N ASP A 312 28.61 -3.12 -1.46
CA ASP A 312 29.34 -2.58 -2.59
C ASP A 312 30.84 -2.40 -2.28
N THR A 313 31.67 -3.24 -2.88
CA THR A 313 33.14 -3.24 -2.69
C THR A 313 33.83 -2.01 -3.26
N SER A 314 33.18 -1.29 -4.17
CA SER A 314 33.74 -0.10 -4.83
C SER A 314 33.39 1.20 -4.10
N ARG A 315 32.26 1.25 -3.39
CA ARG A 315 31.77 2.47 -2.72
C ARG A 315 31.97 2.46 -1.21
N CYS A 316 31.91 1.30 -0.57
CA CYS A 316 32.05 1.21 0.88
C CYS A 316 33.51 1.44 1.32
N PRO A 317 33.80 2.42 2.20
CA PRO A 317 35.17 2.69 2.64
C PRO A 317 35.86 1.50 3.29
N HIS A 318 35.13 0.62 3.99
CA HIS A 318 35.69 -0.59 4.61
C HIS A 318 36.36 -1.51 3.56
N TRP A 319 35.66 -1.80 2.46
CA TRP A 319 36.20 -2.64 1.38
C TRP A 319 37.37 -1.96 0.66
N LEU A 320 37.31 -0.64 0.46
CA LEU A 320 38.39 0.13 -0.14
C LEU A 320 39.67 0.11 0.71
N ILE A 321 39.53 0.21 2.04
CA ILE A 321 40.66 0.12 2.98
C ILE A 321 41.29 -1.27 2.92
N LEU A 322 40.47 -2.33 2.95
CA LEU A 322 40.97 -3.71 2.84
C LEU A 322 41.67 -3.98 1.50
N ALA A 323 41.13 -3.44 0.40
CA ALA A 323 41.74 -3.55 -0.91
C ALA A 323 43.10 -2.85 -0.96
N ARG A 324 43.21 -1.62 -0.43
CA ARG A 324 44.47 -0.88 -0.34
C ARG A 324 45.51 -1.59 0.54
N ALA A 325 45.08 -2.13 1.69
CA ALA A 325 45.97 -2.89 2.59
C ALA A 325 46.45 -4.22 1.98
N LYS A 326 45.67 -4.83 1.08
CA LYS A 326 46.10 -6.01 0.32
C LYS A 326 47.15 -5.63 -0.73
N LEU A 327 46.95 -4.50 -1.42
CA LEU A 327 47.89 -3.99 -2.42
C LEU A 327 49.24 -3.60 -1.80
N SER A 328 49.24 -2.89 -0.65
CA SER A 328 50.47 -2.49 0.04
C SER A 328 51.29 -3.68 0.54
N ARG A 329 50.62 -4.73 1.06
CA ARG A 329 51.29 -5.99 1.43
C ARG A 329 51.88 -6.71 0.23
N LYS A 330 51.18 -6.72 -0.90
CA LYS A 330 51.68 -7.34 -2.13
C LYS A 330 52.92 -6.61 -2.65
N SER A 331 52.93 -5.27 -2.64
CA SER A 331 54.10 -4.49 -3.05
C SER A 331 55.29 -4.68 -2.11
N ALA A 332 55.05 -4.79 -0.80
CA ALA A 332 56.10 -5.05 0.19
C ALA A 332 56.68 -6.47 0.08
N ALA A 333 55.90 -7.46 -0.35
CA ALA A 333 56.37 -8.83 -0.56
C ALA A 333 57.09 -9.03 -1.91
N SER A 334 56.95 -8.10 -2.85
CA SER A 334 57.60 -8.14 -4.17
C SER A 334 58.85 -7.26 -4.26
N ALA A 335 59.18 -6.52 -3.20
CA ALA A 335 60.37 -5.68 -3.08
C ALA A 335 61.43 -6.40 -2.25
#